data_AF-A0A7S4HHN0-F1
#
_entry.id   AF-A0A7S4HHN0-F1
#
_cell.length_a   1.000
_cell.length_b   1.000
_cell.length_c   1.000
_cell.angle_alpha   90.00
_cell.angle_beta   90.00
_cell.angle_gamma   90.00
#
_symmetry.space_group_name_H-M   'P 1'
#
loop_
_entity.id
_entity.type
_entity.pdbx_description
1 polymer ?
#
loop_
_entity_poly.entity_id
_entity_poly.type
_entity_poly.pdbx_seq_one_letter_code
_entity_poly.pdbx_strand_id
1 'polypeptide(L)'
;PKGHLQFIVDKEIEEGEKLIEMPDELLLSLDNSDFVEIDFTGVHDEILSEMTPYRIQGLIALFELLKTKCNIQYEPAPIVRKKKKKKRQKKAVVQPTGPVPGKESTWLTYLQYLSERQPLSTPAYWDEDSCKQLEGTALEDRIDDLDQLLHAEFEKLILPFFGEQALKLSDPDLLTFDLFKKFFSFSTSYCWVDE
;
A
#
# COMPACT_ATOMS: atom_id res chain seq x y z
N PRO A 1 18.33 13.17 -14.56
CA PRO A 1 18.38 12.23 -15.70
C PRO A 1 17.17 11.28 -15.65
N LYS A 2 16.13 11.58 -16.44
CA LYS A 2 14.93 10.74 -16.58
C LYS A 2 15.25 9.56 -17.52
N GLY A 3 15.94 8.56 -17.01
CA GLY A 3 16.14 7.29 -17.72
C GLY A 3 14.89 6.43 -17.58
N HIS A 4 14.33 5.98 -18.70
CA HIS A 4 13.39 4.85 -18.70
C HIS A 4 14.11 3.64 -18.10
N LEU A 5 13.53 3.05 -17.07
CA LEU A 5 14.03 1.81 -16.49
C LEU A 5 13.81 0.70 -17.50
N GLN A 6 14.88 0.07 -17.93
CA GLN A 6 14.84 -1.07 -18.82
C GLN A 6 15.81 -2.10 -18.28
N PHE A 7 15.41 -3.36 -18.31
CA PHE A 7 16.35 -4.45 -18.13
C PHE A 7 17.22 -4.51 -19.39
N ILE A 8 18.52 -4.30 -19.21
CA ILE A 8 19.51 -4.46 -20.28
C ILE A 8 20.16 -5.81 -20.09
N VAL A 9 20.16 -6.59 -21.15
CA VAL A 9 20.75 -7.92 -21.15
C VAL A 9 22.20 -7.79 -21.62
N ASP A 10 23.12 -8.40 -20.89
CA ASP A 10 24.55 -8.44 -21.20
C ASP A 10 24.97 -9.69 -22.01
N LYS A 11 24.02 -10.59 -22.27
CA LYS A 11 24.18 -11.85 -23.00
C LYS A 11 23.02 -12.11 -23.97
N GLU A 12 23.18 -13.11 -24.82
CA GLU A 12 22.09 -13.66 -25.62
C GLU A 12 21.12 -14.46 -24.70
N ILE A 13 19.82 -14.34 -24.95
CA ILE A 13 18.75 -15.01 -24.21
C ILE A 13 17.99 -15.92 -25.18
N GLU A 14 17.68 -17.13 -24.73
CA GLU A 14 16.81 -18.05 -25.48
C GLU A 14 15.33 -17.87 -25.12
N GLU A 15 14.44 -18.18 -26.08
CA GLU A 15 12.99 -18.17 -25.83
C GLU A 15 12.62 -19.18 -24.72
N GLY A 16 11.92 -18.69 -23.69
CA GLY A 16 11.56 -19.50 -22.52
C GLY A 16 12.64 -19.59 -21.43
N GLU A 17 13.79 -18.94 -21.61
CA GLU A 17 14.79 -18.83 -20.54
C GLU A 17 14.24 -18.02 -19.35
N LYS A 18 14.38 -18.59 -18.15
CA LYS A 18 14.02 -17.91 -16.91
C LYS A 18 15.03 -16.80 -16.62
N LEU A 19 14.60 -15.54 -16.70
CA LEU A 19 15.49 -14.39 -16.55
C LEU A 19 15.71 -13.99 -15.09
N ILE A 20 14.64 -13.92 -14.32
CA ILE A 20 14.65 -13.49 -12.92
C ILE A 20 13.68 -14.37 -12.15
N GLU A 21 14.08 -14.74 -10.93
CA GLU A 21 13.21 -15.34 -9.93
C GLU A 21 13.12 -14.39 -8.75
N MET A 22 11.89 -14.02 -8.37
CA MET A 22 11.67 -13.25 -7.16
C MET A 22 11.30 -14.16 -6.00
N PRO A 23 12.03 -14.08 -4.87
CA PRO A 23 11.60 -14.72 -3.63
C PRO A 23 10.23 -14.19 -3.19
N ASP A 24 9.38 -15.07 -2.69
CA ASP A 24 8.03 -14.73 -2.25
C ASP A 24 8.05 -13.66 -1.15
N GLU A 25 9.06 -13.67 -0.27
CA GLU A 25 9.20 -12.68 0.80
C GLU A 25 9.47 -11.24 0.31
N LEU A 26 9.89 -11.08 -0.95
CA LEU A 26 10.08 -9.77 -1.57
C LEU A 26 8.85 -9.29 -2.35
N LEU A 27 7.81 -10.10 -2.46
CA LEU A 27 6.53 -9.68 -3.00
C LEU A 27 5.83 -8.78 -1.99
N LEU A 28 5.64 -7.51 -2.34
CA LEU A 28 4.79 -6.61 -1.56
C LEU A 28 3.34 -7.03 -1.77
N SER A 29 2.78 -7.73 -0.79
CA SER A 29 1.39 -8.20 -0.78
C SER A 29 0.78 -8.01 0.60
N LEU A 30 -0.53 -8.22 0.72
CA LEU A 30 -1.20 -8.21 2.03
C LEU A 30 -0.62 -9.28 2.96
N ASP A 31 -0.32 -10.47 2.44
CA ASP A 31 0.17 -11.60 3.23
C ASP A 31 1.58 -11.39 3.80
N ASN A 32 2.41 -10.62 3.11
CA ASN A 32 3.79 -10.35 3.52
C ASN A 32 3.94 -9.03 4.29
N SER A 33 2.93 -8.16 4.25
CA SER A 33 2.96 -6.83 4.87
C SER A 33 2.61 -6.88 6.35
N ASP A 34 3.23 -6.01 7.16
CA ASP A 34 2.84 -5.84 8.58
C ASP A 34 1.41 -5.28 8.71
N PHE A 35 0.81 -4.84 7.60
CA PHE A 35 -0.53 -4.29 7.53
C PHE A 35 -1.60 -5.26 8.03
N VAL A 36 -1.41 -6.57 7.80
CA VAL A 36 -2.35 -7.62 8.24
C VAL A 36 -2.37 -7.79 9.76
N GLU A 37 -1.32 -7.33 10.46
CA GLU A 37 -1.20 -7.46 11.91
C GLU A 37 -1.75 -6.25 12.68
N ILE A 38 -2.23 -5.21 12.00
CA ILE A 38 -2.75 -4.01 12.67
C ILE A 38 -4.14 -4.32 13.25
N ASP A 39 -4.36 -3.95 14.51
CA ASP A 39 -5.61 -4.16 15.23
C ASP A 39 -6.70 -3.21 14.75
N PHE A 40 -7.34 -3.58 13.64
CA PHE A 40 -8.48 -2.87 13.08
C PHE A 40 -9.82 -3.38 13.61
N THR A 41 -9.98 -3.63 14.92
CA THR A 41 -11.22 -4.18 15.54
C THR A 41 -12.49 -3.27 15.44
N GLY A 42 -12.72 -2.61 14.29
CA GLY A 42 -13.83 -1.76 13.89
C GLY A 42 -14.18 -1.89 12.38
N VAL A 43 -14.74 -0.82 11.79
CA VAL A 43 -15.43 -0.70 10.48
C VAL A 43 -14.56 -1.03 9.24
N HIS A 44 -13.31 -1.46 9.41
CA HIS A 44 -12.35 -1.58 8.31
C HIS A 44 -12.47 -2.83 7.46
N ASP A 45 -12.99 -3.94 7.98
CA ASP A 45 -13.31 -5.11 7.14
C ASP A 45 -14.37 -4.72 6.08
N GLU A 46 -15.32 -3.87 6.45
CA GLU A 46 -16.31 -3.32 5.51
C GLU A 46 -15.61 -2.40 4.49
N ILE A 47 -14.72 -1.50 4.94
CA ILE A 47 -13.97 -0.60 4.04
C ILE A 47 -13.08 -1.37 3.06
N LEU A 48 -12.30 -2.36 3.54
CA LEU A 48 -11.44 -3.17 2.69
C LEU A 48 -12.26 -4.03 1.72
N SER A 49 -13.45 -4.49 2.11
CA SER A 49 -14.35 -5.24 1.22
C SER A 49 -14.90 -4.40 0.06
N GLU A 50 -14.95 -3.07 0.22
CA GLU A 50 -15.38 -2.13 -0.82
C GLU A 50 -14.23 -1.68 -1.75
N MET A 51 -12.97 -1.98 -1.38
CA MET A 51 -11.79 -1.60 -2.16
C MET A 51 -11.43 -2.67 -3.20
N THR A 52 -11.05 -2.22 -4.41
CA THR A 52 -10.49 -3.11 -5.42
C THR A 52 -9.08 -3.58 -5.04
N PRO A 53 -8.58 -4.71 -5.56
CA PRO A 53 -7.25 -5.21 -5.25
C PRO A 53 -6.13 -4.16 -5.44
N TYR A 54 -6.20 -3.38 -6.53
CA TYR A 54 -5.25 -2.29 -6.77
C TYR A 54 -5.29 -1.18 -5.72
N ARG A 55 -6.47 -0.88 -5.18
CA ARG A 55 -6.63 0.13 -4.11
C ARG A 55 -6.05 -0.38 -2.80
N ILE A 56 -6.32 -1.64 -2.45
CA ILE A 56 -5.75 -2.30 -1.27
C ILE A 56 -4.22 -2.28 -1.38
N GLN A 57 -3.68 -2.63 -2.55
CA GLN A 57 -2.25 -2.63 -2.79
C GLN A 57 -1.61 -1.24 -2.71
N GLY A 58 -2.29 -0.21 -3.20
CA GLY A 58 -1.86 1.18 -3.03
C GLY A 58 -1.83 1.61 -1.56
N LEU A 59 -2.84 1.22 -0.78
CA LEU A 59 -2.90 1.47 0.66
C LEU A 59 -1.78 0.73 1.42
N ILE A 60 -1.52 -0.54 1.09
CA ILE A 60 -0.41 -1.32 1.67
C ILE A 60 0.93 -0.66 1.37
N ALA A 61 1.15 -0.21 0.14
CA ALA A 61 2.39 0.46 -0.26
C ALA A 61 2.59 1.79 0.49
N LEU A 62 1.53 2.58 0.66
CA LEU A 62 1.55 3.80 1.47
C LEU A 62 1.85 3.50 2.93
N PHE A 63 1.19 2.49 3.50
CA PHE A 63 1.44 2.05 4.86
C PHE A 63 2.90 1.63 5.04
N GLU A 64 3.41 0.76 4.19
CA GLU A 64 4.78 0.26 4.29
C GLU A 64 5.82 1.38 4.12
N LEU A 65 5.53 2.41 3.30
CA LEU A 65 6.38 3.59 3.21
C LEU A 65 6.37 4.42 4.50
N LEU A 66 5.18 4.61 5.09
CA LEU A 66 4.97 5.54 6.19
C LEU A 66 5.03 4.91 7.59
N LYS A 67 5.05 3.58 7.73
CA LYS A 67 4.86 2.89 9.02
C LYS A 67 5.85 3.28 10.10
N THR A 68 7.08 3.66 9.75
CA THR A 68 8.07 4.19 10.72
C THR A 68 7.70 5.54 11.33
N LYS A 69 6.75 6.24 10.71
CA LYS A 69 6.15 7.51 11.15
C LYS A 69 4.78 7.28 11.81
N CYS A 70 4.35 6.03 11.94
CA CYS A 70 3.09 5.69 12.56
C CYS A 70 3.30 5.17 13.99
N ASN A 71 2.38 5.52 14.88
CA ASN A 71 2.11 4.76 16.09
C ASN A 71 1.06 3.70 15.76
N ILE A 72 1.42 2.43 15.91
CA ILE A 72 0.65 1.29 15.45
C ILE A 72 0.22 0.44 16.64
N GLN A 73 -1.08 0.16 16.72
CA GLN A 73 -1.66 -0.83 17.59
C GLN A 73 -1.71 -2.16 16.81
N TYR A 74 -0.90 -3.13 17.20
CA TYR A 74 -0.91 -4.45 16.61
C TYR A 74 -1.91 -5.37 17.31
N GLU A 75 -2.46 -6.34 16.57
CA GLU A 75 -3.31 -7.37 17.12
C GLU A 75 -2.54 -8.17 18.19
N PRO A 76 -3.21 -8.51 19.31
CA PRO A 76 -2.58 -9.33 20.33
C PRO A 76 -2.30 -10.74 19.77
N ALA A 77 -1.02 -11.09 19.65
CA ALA A 77 -0.59 -12.37 19.12
C ALA A 77 -1.37 -13.57 19.72
N PRO A 78 -1.87 -14.50 18.89
CA PRO A 78 -2.59 -15.66 19.39
C PRO A 78 -1.66 -16.53 20.26
N ILE A 79 -2.10 -16.84 21.48
CA ILE A 79 -1.34 -17.71 22.39
C ILE A 79 -1.27 -19.11 21.79
N VAL A 80 -0.16 -19.44 21.11
CA VAL A 80 0.16 -20.81 20.70
C VAL A 80 0.45 -21.63 21.95
N ARG A 81 -0.59 -22.26 22.52
CA ARG A 81 -0.45 -23.19 23.65
C ARG A 81 0.30 -24.44 23.19
N LYS A 82 1.63 -24.45 23.31
CA LYS A 82 2.39 -25.70 23.32
C LYS A 82 1.84 -26.56 24.46
N LYS A 83 1.20 -27.69 24.13
CA LYS A 83 0.67 -28.67 25.09
C LYS A 83 1.80 -29.19 25.99
N LYS A 84 2.05 -28.54 27.13
CA LYS A 84 2.76 -29.14 28.27
C LYS A 84 1.80 -29.29 29.45
N LYS A 85 1.76 -30.52 29.96
CA LYS A 85 0.90 -31.05 31.02
C LYS A 85 0.79 -30.11 32.26
N LYS A 86 -0.47 -29.89 32.67
CA LYS A 86 -0.99 -29.59 34.02
C LYS A 86 -0.06 -28.83 34.99
N LYS A 87 -0.33 -27.53 35.19
CA LYS A 87 -0.49 -26.89 36.53
C LYS A 87 -1.02 -25.45 36.40
N ARG A 88 -2.11 -25.18 37.13
CA ARG A 88 -2.74 -23.89 37.46
C ARG A 88 -2.84 -22.83 36.35
N GLN A 89 -4.07 -22.68 35.84
CA GLN A 89 -4.53 -21.53 35.08
C GLN A 89 -4.32 -20.23 35.89
N LYS A 90 -3.37 -19.40 35.47
CA LYS A 90 -3.60 -17.96 35.41
C LYS A 90 -3.98 -17.67 33.97
N LYS A 91 -5.19 -17.17 33.72
CA LYS A 91 -5.47 -16.48 32.46
C LYS A 91 -4.46 -15.34 32.40
N ALA A 92 -3.44 -15.46 31.55
CA ALA A 92 -2.64 -14.32 31.18
C ALA A 92 -3.61 -13.39 30.45
N VAL A 93 -4.01 -12.31 31.11
CA VAL A 93 -4.59 -11.16 30.44
C VAL A 93 -3.45 -10.67 29.56
N VAL A 94 -3.59 -10.87 28.24
CA VAL A 94 -2.73 -10.15 27.30
C VAL A 94 -3.08 -8.69 27.54
N GLN A 95 -2.18 -7.97 28.20
CA GLN A 95 -2.31 -6.52 28.24
C GLN A 95 -2.22 -6.06 26.78
N PRO A 96 -3.18 -5.26 26.28
CA PRO A 96 -2.98 -4.61 25.00
C PRO A 96 -1.66 -3.84 25.12
N THR A 97 -0.67 -4.28 24.35
CA THR A 97 0.53 -3.47 24.14
C THR A 97 0.02 -2.20 23.50
N GLY A 98 0.17 -1.06 24.18
CA GLY A 98 -0.24 0.22 23.61
C GLY A 98 0.48 0.50 22.29
N PRO A 99 0.11 1.56 21.57
CA PRO A 99 0.67 1.84 20.26
C PRO A 99 2.19 1.91 20.31
N VAL A 100 2.85 1.23 19.37
CA VAL A 100 4.31 1.22 19.23
C VAL A 100 4.71 1.84 17.90
N PRO A 101 5.92 2.44 17.79
CA PRO A 101 6.42 2.88 16.49
C PRO A 101 6.51 1.71 15.51
N GLY A 102 6.08 1.93 14.27
CA GLY A 102 6.24 0.92 13.22
C GLY A 102 7.71 0.64 12.91
N LYS A 103 7.99 -0.60 12.52
CA LYS A 103 9.34 -1.05 12.14
C LYS A 103 9.68 -0.55 10.74
N GLU A 104 10.96 -0.59 10.39
CA GLU A 104 11.40 -0.30 9.04
C GLU A 104 10.85 -1.34 8.05
N SER A 105 10.40 -0.89 6.88
CA SER A 105 9.87 -1.76 5.83
C SER A 105 10.99 -2.49 5.11
N THR A 106 10.80 -3.79 4.85
CA THR A 106 11.62 -4.57 3.92
C THR A 106 11.68 -3.91 2.53
N TRP A 107 10.59 -3.23 2.12
CA TRP A 107 10.46 -2.58 0.83
C TRP A 107 10.81 -1.08 0.84
N LEU A 108 11.34 -0.54 1.95
CA LEU A 108 11.52 0.90 2.10
C LEU A 108 12.32 1.51 0.93
N THR A 109 13.43 0.90 0.54
CA THR A 109 14.25 1.38 -0.59
C THR A 109 13.47 1.40 -1.90
N TYR A 110 12.68 0.37 -2.16
CA TYR A 110 11.83 0.28 -3.35
C TYR A 110 10.72 1.34 -3.33
N LEU A 111 10.03 1.50 -2.20
CA LEU A 111 8.93 2.45 -2.05
C LEU A 111 9.41 3.91 -2.10
N GLN A 112 10.55 4.22 -1.48
CA GLN A 112 11.19 5.54 -1.59
C GLN A 112 11.53 5.85 -3.06
N TYR A 113 12.13 4.88 -3.74
CA TYR A 113 12.43 4.99 -5.15
C TYR A 113 11.20 5.25 -6.02
N LEU A 114 10.07 4.57 -5.76
CA LEU A 114 8.81 4.84 -6.44
C LEU A 114 8.26 6.24 -6.11
N SER A 115 8.35 6.65 -4.84
CA SER A 115 7.80 7.94 -4.38
C SER A 115 8.46 9.15 -5.05
N GLU A 116 9.74 9.04 -5.44
CA GLU A 116 10.49 10.08 -6.15
C GLU A 116 10.24 10.08 -7.67
N ARG A 117 9.65 9.00 -8.20
CA ARG A 117 9.37 8.86 -9.63
C ARG A 117 8.06 9.53 -10.00
N GLN A 118 7.98 9.96 -11.25
CA GLN A 118 6.70 10.28 -11.85
C GLN A 118 5.98 8.95 -12.09
N PRO A 119 4.69 8.83 -11.72
CA PRO A 119 3.92 7.66 -12.08
C PRO A 119 3.92 7.49 -13.60
N LEU A 120 3.67 6.26 -14.08
CA LEU A 120 3.41 6.07 -15.50
C LEU A 120 2.26 6.99 -15.94
N SER A 121 2.23 7.32 -17.23
CA SER A 121 1.28 8.20 -17.92
C SER A 121 -0.18 7.75 -17.73
N THR A 122 -0.65 7.78 -16.49
CA THR A 122 -2.00 7.48 -16.07
C THR A 122 -2.74 8.79 -16.27
N PRO A 123 -3.88 8.80 -16.98
CA PRO A 123 -4.59 10.02 -17.28
C PRO A 123 -4.90 10.91 -16.06
N ALA A 124 -5.01 10.33 -14.87
CA ALA A 124 -5.15 11.05 -13.59
C ALA A 124 -3.94 11.96 -13.19
N TYR A 125 -2.85 12.01 -13.97
CA TYR A 125 -1.63 12.81 -13.73
C TYR A 125 -1.21 13.63 -14.92
N TRP A 126 -2.07 13.67 -15.93
CA TRP A 126 -1.83 14.52 -17.06
C TRP A 126 -1.91 15.96 -16.60
N ASP A 127 -0.95 16.77 -17.07
CA ASP A 127 -1.07 18.21 -16.92
C ASP A 127 -2.28 18.70 -17.73
N GLU A 128 -2.74 19.91 -17.42
CA GLU A 128 -3.91 20.51 -18.09
C GLU A 128 -3.75 20.50 -19.63
N ASP A 129 -2.54 20.68 -20.13
CA ASP A 129 -2.26 20.70 -21.57
C ASP A 129 -2.36 19.31 -22.20
N SER A 130 -2.00 18.25 -21.48
CA SER A 130 -2.21 16.86 -21.89
C SER A 130 -3.69 16.48 -21.81
N CYS A 131 -4.42 16.95 -20.80
CA CYS A 131 -5.87 16.75 -20.70
C CYS A 131 -6.65 17.46 -21.83
N LYS A 132 -6.22 18.67 -22.25
CA LYS A 132 -6.82 19.37 -23.41
C LYS A 132 -6.77 18.55 -24.71
N GLN A 133 -5.85 17.60 -24.84
CA GLN A 133 -5.81 16.72 -26.02
C GLN A 133 -6.99 15.75 -26.09
N LEU A 134 -7.75 15.61 -25.00
CA LEU A 134 -8.92 14.76 -24.91
C LEU A 134 -10.24 15.50 -25.10
N GLU A 135 -10.21 16.82 -25.34
CA GLU A 135 -11.40 17.65 -25.46
C GLU A 135 -12.37 17.08 -26.50
N GLY A 136 -13.62 16.85 -26.06
CA GLY A 136 -14.67 16.28 -26.92
C GLY A 136 -14.61 14.77 -27.10
N THR A 137 -13.78 14.07 -26.32
CA THR A 137 -13.77 12.61 -26.24
C THR A 137 -14.46 12.13 -24.96
N ALA A 138 -15.00 10.91 -24.98
CA ALA A 138 -15.56 10.29 -23.77
C ALA A 138 -14.49 9.97 -22.69
N LEU A 139 -13.20 10.21 -22.97
CA LEU A 139 -12.12 10.02 -22.01
C LEU A 139 -11.93 11.25 -21.12
N GLU A 140 -12.30 12.44 -21.58
CA GLU A 140 -12.27 13.69 -20.80
C GLU A 140 -13.12 13.55 -19.53
N ASP A 141 -14.42 13.27 -19.70
CA ASP A 141 -15.36 13.06 -18.58
C ASP A 141 -14.87 11.98 -17.60
N ARG A 142 -14.26 10.90 -18.11
CA ARG A 142 -13.77 9.78 -17.29
C ARG A 142 -12.57 10.14 -16.43
N ILE A 143 -11.76 11.10 -16.85
CA ILE A 143 -10.59 11.56 -16.09
C ILE A 143 -11.03 12.45 -14.95
N ASP A 144 -11.96 13.37 -15.23
CA ASP A 144 -12.54 14.25 -14.21
C ASP A 144 -13.29 13.44 -13.15
N ASP A 145 -14.10 12.46 -13.57
CA ASP A 145 -14.78 11.53 -12.66
C ASP A 145 -13.78 10.74 -11.80
N LEU A 146 -12.65 10.31 -12.39
CA LEU A 146 -11.61 9.57 -11.68
C LEU A 146 -10.89 10.44 -10.64
N ASP A 147 -10.52 11.67 -10.96
CA ASP A 147 -9.83 12.55 -10.01
C ASP A 147 -10.76 12.91 -8.82
N GLN A 148 -12.04 13.20 -9.09
CA GLN A 148 -13.04 13.42 -8.05
C GLN A 148 -13.26 12.17 -7.17
N LEU A 149 -13.32 11.00 -7.78
CA LEU A 149 -13.45 9.73 -7.05
C LEU A 149 -12.24 9.49 -6.15
N LEU A 150 -11.02 9.67 -6.66
CA LEU A 150 -9.80 9.49 -5.90
C LEU A 150 -9.69 10.50 -4.76
N HIS A 151 -10.11 11.75 -4.98
CA HIS A 151 -10.13 12.77 -3.92
C HIS A 151 -11.12 12.37 -2.81
N ALA A 152 -12.31 11.92 -3.17
CA ALA A 152 -13.30 11.45 -2.21
C ALA A 152 -12.81 10.21 -1.43
N GLU A 153 -12.15 9.26 -2.09
CA GLU A 153 -11.53 8.09 -1.45
C GLU A 153 -10.41 8.51 -0.48
N PHE A 154 -9.55 9.45 -0.90
CA PHE A 154 -8.48 9.96 -0.06
C PHE A 154 -9.03 10.57 1.24
N GLU A 155 -10.05 11.41 1.15
CA GLU A 155 -10.64 12.06 2.32
C GLU A 155 -11.46 11.12 3.21
N LYS A 156 -12.22 10.20 2.63
CA LYS A 156 -13.20 9.38 3.37
C LYS A 156 -12.64 8.05 3.83
N LEU A 157 -11.63 7.52 3.16
CA LEU A 157 -11.08 6.20 3.44
C LEU A 157 -9.63 6.32 3.92
N ILE A 158 -8.76 6.94 3.12
CA ILE A 158 -7.31 6.90 3.36
C ILE A 158 -6.91 7.77 4.56
N LEU A 159 -7.33 9.04 4.63
CA LEU A 159 -6.99 9.93 5.74
C LEU A 159 -7.47 9.39 7.09
N PRO A 160 -8.74 8.93 7.25
CA PRO A 160 -9.20 8.31 8.50
C PRO A 160 -8.34 7.11 8.91
N PHE A 161 -7.93 6.29 7.95
CA PHE A 161 -7.11 5.11 8.20
C PHE A 161 -5.79 5.43 8.92
N PHE A 162 -5.15 6.55 8.60
CA PHE A 162 -3.91 7.02 9.23
C PHE A 162 -4.12 8.04 10.38
N GLY A 163 -5.38 8.35 10.70
CA GLY A 163 -5.77 9.24 11.80
C GLY A 163 -6.34 8.50 13.02
N GLU A 164 -6.60 7.21 12.91
CA GLU A 164 -7.22 6.38 13.94
C GLU A 164 -6.28 5.99 15.09
N GLN A 165 -6.85 5.47 16.19
CA GLN A 165 -6.04 5.00 17.31
C GLN A 165 -5.14 3.82 16.94
N ALA A 166 -5.58 2.98 16.00
CA ALA A 166 -4.84 1.78 15.59
C ALA A 166 -3.65 2.10 14.68
N LEU A 167 -3.78 3.13 13.84
CA LEU A 167 -2.73 3.57 12.93
C LEU A 167 -2.73 5.09 12.89
N LYS A 168 -1.80 5.70 13.63
CA LYS A 168 -1.72 7.16 13.75
C LYS A 168 -0.40 7.70 13.22
N LEU A 169 -0.44 8.51 12.18
CA LEU A 169 0.73 9.27 11.73
C LEU A 169 1.18 10.28 12.79
N SER A 170 2.50 10.37 12.98
CA SER A 170 3.10 11.41 13.81
C SER A 170 2.97 12.79 13.20
N ASP A 171 2.95 12.85 11.86
CA ASP A 171 2.83 14.05 11.05
C ASP A 171 1.85 13.79 9.89
N PRO A 172 0.63 14.35 9.94
CA PRO A 172 -0.38 14.18 8.90
C PRO A 172 0.04 14.74 7.53
N ASP A 173 0.92 15.74 7.50
CA ASP A 173 1.34 16.40 6.26
C ASP A 173 2.20 15.49 5.36
N LEU A 174 2.69 14.37 5.91
CA LEU A 174 3.39 13.34 5.15
C LEU A 174 2.48 12.55 4.21
N LEU A 175 1.18 12.50 4.49
CA LEU A 175 0.18 11.82 3.68
C LEU A 175 -0.55 12.85 2.83
N THR A 176 -0.06 13.07 1.61
CA THR A 176 -0.67 14.00 0.66
C THR A 176 -1.52 13.27 -0.38
N PHE A 177 -2.46 13.99 -0.98
CA PHE A 177 -3.27 13.46 -2.08
C PHE A 177 -2.40 13.00 -3.26
N ASP A 178 -1.37 13.78 -3.60
CA ASP A 178 -0.39 13.44 -4.64
C ASP A 178 0.37 12.14 -4.35
N LEU A 179 0.74 11.91 -3.08
CA LEU A 179 1.40 10.67 -2.66
C LEU A 179 0.43 9.49 -2.77
N PHE A 180 -0.81 9.65 -2.28
CA PHE A 180 -1.85 8.62 -2.39
C PHE A 180 -2.10 8.24 -3.84
N LYS A 181 -2.39 9.24 -4.67
CA LYS A 181 -2.53 9.07 -6.11
C LYS A 181 -1.34 8.24 -6.59
N LYS A 182 -0.11 8.70 -6.36
CA LYS A 182 1.11 8.10 -6.95
C LYS A 182 1.18 6.60 -6.72
N PHE A 183 0.94 6.14 -5.50
CA PHE A 183 0.93 4.73 -5.17
C PHE A 183 -0.26 3.96 -5.76
N PHE A 184 -1.44 4.58 -5.87
CA PHE A 184 -2.54 4.01 -6.63
C PHE A 184 -2.15 3.78 -8.11
N SER A 185 -1.51 4.76 -8.77
CA SER A 185 -1.03 4.59 -10.16
C SER A 185 0.02 3.51 -10.34
N PHE A 186 0.98 3.44 -9.40
CA PHE A 186 1.94 2.34 -9.43
C PHE A 186 1.23 1.00 -9.28
N SER A 187 0.22 0.93 -8.41
CA SER A 187 -0.52 -0.30 -8.19
C SER A 187 -1.31 -0.73 -9.43
N THR A 188 -2.02 0.20 -10.08
CA THR A 188 -2.78 -0.10 -11.30
C THR A 188 -1.89 -0.45 -12.49
N SER A 189 -0.63 0.01 -12.50
CA SER A 189 0.26 -0.20 -13.65
C SER A 189 1.20 -1.41 -13.52
N TYR A 190 1.53 -1.82 -12.29
CA TYR A 190 2.59 -2.82 -12.05
C TYR A 190 2.17 -4.00 -11.18
N CYS A 191 0.99 -3.96 -10.55
CA CYS A 191 0.55 -5.10 -9.75
C CYS A 191 0.01 -6.21 -10.65
N TRP A 192 0.50 -7.42 -10.40
CA TRP A 192 -0.11 -8.63 -10.90
C TRP A 192 -1.22 -9.03 -9.94
N VAL A 193 -2.45 -8.91 -10.41
CA VAL A 193 -3.61 -9.50 -9.77
C VAL A 193 -3.94 -10.73 -10.59
N ASP A 194 -3.84 -11.92 -10.01
CA ASP A 194 -4.41 -13.11 -10.62
C ASP A 194 -5.93 -12.89 -10.71
N GLU A 195 -6.47 -12.82 -11.93
CA GLU A 195 -7.92 -12.77 -12.21
C GLU A 195 -8.61 -14.10 -11.87
#